data_AF-A0A1D7NMC2-F1
#
_entry.id   AF-A0A1D7NMC2-F1
#
_cell.length_a   1.000
_cell.length_b   1.000
_cell.length_c   1.000
_cell.angle_alpha   90.00
_cell.angle_beta   90.00
_cell.angle_gamma   90.00
#
_symmetry.space_group_name_H-M   'P 1'
#
loop_
_entity.id
_entity.type
_entity.pdbx_description
1 polymer ?
#
loop_
_entity_poly.entity_id
_entity_poly.type
_entity_poly.pdbx_seq_one_letter_code
_entity_poly.pdbx_strand_id
1 'polypeptide(L)' 'MNGVTLALAMLGLTGFALGAVLSATGQMNMGVILMGLGLVFQVISLVRLKRAKQQGKQ' A
#
# COMPACT_ATOMS: atom_id res chain seq x y z
N MET A 1 17.14 -1.59 -1.92
CA MET A 1 15.68 -1.87 -1.91
C MET A 1 15.33 -2.53 -3.23
N ASN A 2 14.54 -3.62 -3.22
CA ASN A 2 14.22 -4.30 -4.47
C ASN A 2 13.10 -3.54 -5.21
N GLY A 3 13.16 -3.45 -6.55
CA GLY A 3 12.21 -2.67 -7.37
C GLY A 3 10.76 -3.10 -7.17
N VAL A 4 10.54 -4.39 -6.88
CA VAL A 4 9.24 -4.97 -6.51
C VAL A 4 8.66 -4.30 -5.27
N THR A 5 9.45 -4.02 -4.23
CA THR A 5 8.98 -3.39 -2.99
C THR A 5 8.50 -1.96 -3.24
N LEU A 6 9.18 -1.23 -4.12
CA LEU A 6 8.77 0.11 -4.55
C LEU A 6 7.47 0.07 -5.36
N ALA A 7 7.34 -0.88 -6.28
CA ALA A 7 6.11 -1.06 -7.06
C ALA A 7 4.90 -1.35 -6.16
N LEU A 8 5.06 -2.21 -5.14
CA LEU A 8 4.00 -2.48 -4.16
C LEU A 8 3.62 -1.24 -3.34
N ALA A 9 4.61 -0.42 -2.94
CA ALA A 9 4.34 0.81 -2.21
C ALA A 9 3.55 1.82 -3.06
N MET A 10 3.96 1.99 -4.32
CA MET A 10 3.26 2.85 -5.29
C MET A 10 1.83 2.36 -5.53
N LEU A 11 1.65 1.07 -5.80
CA LEU A 11 0.32 0.47 -5.97
C LEU A 11 -0.58 0.64 -4.74
N GLY A 12 -0.02 0.48 -3.54
CA GLY A 12 -0.73 0.70 -2.30
C GLY A 12 -1.18 2.15 -2.13
N LEU A 13 -0.30 3.12 -2.45
CA LEU A 13 -0.62 4.55 -2.41
C LEU A 13 -1.69 4.92 -3.45
N THR A 14 -1.57 4.45 -4.69
CA THR A 14 -2.55 4.75 -5.74
C THR A 14 -3.90 4.09 -5.44
N GLY A 15 -3.91 2.84 -4.98
CA GLY A 15 -5.13 2.13 -4.58
C GLY A 15 -5.81 2.81 -3.40
N PHE A 16 -5.03 3.27 -2.42
CA PHE A 16 -5.58 4.04 -1.31
C PHE A 16 -6.20 5.37 -1.76
N ALA A 17 -5.50 6.13 -2.61
CA ALA A 17 -5.98 7.42 -3.11
C ALA A 17 -7.26 7.26 -3.95
N LEU A 18 -7.32 6.26 -4.85
CA LEU A 18 -8.53 5.96 -5.62
C LEU A 18 -9.70 5.58 -4.71
N GLY A 19 -9.44 4.81 -3.65
CA GLY A 19 -10.45 4.44 -2.67
C GLY A 19 -10.95 5.65 -1.87
N ALA A 20 -10.05 6.60 -1.54
CA ALA A 20 -10.41 7.85 -0.90
C ALA A 20 -11.35 8.68 -1.76
N VAL A 21 -11.05 8.80 -3.05
CA VAL A 21 -11.89 9.52 -4.02
C VAL A 21 -13.26 8.87 -4.13
N LEU A 22 -13.33 7.54 -4.31
CA LEU A 22 -14.58 6.80 -4.41
C LEU A 22 -15.45 6.93 -3.14
N SER A 23 -14.83 6.89 -1.96
CA SER A 23 -15.53 7.13 -0.70
C SER A 23 -16.07 8.56 -0.62
N ALA A 24 -15.28 9.56 -1.05
CA ALA A 24 -15.69 10.96 -1.05
C ALA A 24 -16.80 11.26 -2.06
N THR A 25 -16.88 10.53 -3.17
CA THR A 25 -17.93 10.68 -4.19
C THR A 25 -19.22 9.90 -3.89
N GLY A 26 -19.34 9.32 -2.69
CA GLY A 26 -20.57 8.67 -2.22
C GLY A 26 -20.60 7.13 -2.32
N GLN A 27 -19.58 6.50 -2.90
CA GLN A 27 -19.44 5.03 -2.91
C GLN A 27 -18.60 4.54 -1.74
N MET A 28 -19.05 4.81 -0.50
CA MET A 28 -18.30 4.50 0.73
C MET A 28 -17.88 3.02 0.83
N ASN A 29 -18.79 2.07 0.62
CA ASN A 29 -18.46 0.64 0.78
C ASN A 29 -17.30 0.22 -0.14
N MET A 30 -17.38 0.61 -1.41
CA MET A 30 -16.37 0.24 -2.41
C MET A 30 -15.06 1.02 -2.19
N GLY A 31 -15.15 2.31 -1.85
CA GLY A 31 -13.99 3.15 -1.54
C GLY A 31 -13.22 2.67 -0.31
N VAL A 32 -13.92 2.33 0.78
CA VAL A 32 -13.29 1.80 2.01
C VAL A 32 -12.61 0.44 1.75
N ILE A 33 -13.24 -0.45 0.97
CA ILE A 33 -12.61 -1.72 0.57
C ILE A 33 -11.32 -1.45 -0.21
N LEU A 34 -11.36 -0.53 -1.18
CA LEU A 34 -10.19 -0.19 -2.00
C LEU A 34 -9.08 0.46 -1.16
N MET A 35 -9.44 1.32 -0.20
CA MET A 35 -8.50 1.90 0.78
C MET A 35 -7.87 0.82 1.65
N GLY A 36 -8.66 -0.10 2.20
CA GLY A 36 -8.16 -1.22 3.00
C GLY A 36 -7.18 -2.09 2.21
N LEU A 37 -7.48 -2.36 0.94
CA LEU A 37 -6.61 -3.14 0.07
C LEU A 37 -5.29 -2.39 -0.25
N GLY A 38 -5.35 -1.07 -0.45
CA GLY A 38 -4.18 -0.20 -0.59
C GLY A 38 -3.28 -0.22 0.65
N LEU A 39 -3.86 -0.15 1.84
CA LEU A 39 -3.13 -0.24 3.11
C LEU A 39 -2.44 -1.60 3.30
N VAL A 40 -3.08 -2.70 2.88
CA VAL A 40 -2.47 -4.04 2.91
C VAL A 40 -1.18 -4.08 2.08
N PHE A 41 -1.21 -3.52 0.86
CA PHE A 41 0.00 -3.45 0.03
C PHE A 41 1.11 -2.61 0.66
N GLN A 42 0.76 -1.52 1.34
CA GLN A 42 1.71 -0.70 2.07
C GLN A 42 2.34 -1.47 3.25
N VAL A 43 1.54 -2.22 4.02
CA VAL A 43 2.05 -3.05 5.12
C VAL A 43 3.02 -4.12 4.60
N ILE A 44 2.68 -4.81 3.50
CA ILE A 44 3.56 -5.81 2.88
C ILE A 44 4.88 -5.16 2.45
N SER A 45 4.83 -3.98 1.82
CA SER A 45 6.02 -3.24 1.41
C SER A 45 6.89 -2.85 2.62
N LEU A 46 6.29 -2.36 3.70
CA LEU A 46 6.98 -2.02 4.95
C LEU A 46 7.63 -3.25 5.61
N VAL A 47 6.96 -4.40 5.64
CA VAL A 47 7.54 -5.65 6.17
C VAL A 47 8.74 -6.08 5.34
N ARG A 48 8.67 -5.98 4.00
CA ARG A 48 9.78 -6.28 3.10
C ARG A 48 10.95 -5.32 3.30
N LEU A 49 10.67 -4.02 3.44
CA LEU A 49 11.65 -2.99 3.78
C LEU A 49 12.34 -3.28 5.11
N LYS A 50 11.57 -3.62 6.15
CA LYS A 50 12.08 -3.92 7.48
C LYS A 50 13.01 -5.14 7.46
N ARG A 51 12.63 -6.20 6.75
CA ARG A 51 13.47 -7.39 6.55
C ARG A 51 14.76 -7.08 5.78
N ALA A 52 14.67 -6.31 4.69
CA ALA A 52 15.84 -5.89 3.94
C ALA A 52 16.80 -5.02 4.79
N LYS A 53 16.24 -4.14 5.63
CA LYS A 53 17.02 -3.31 6.57
C LYS A 53 17.68 -4.13 7.67
N GLN A 54 17.06 -5.23 8.12
CA GLN A 54 17.67 -6.16 9.08
C GLN A 54 18.78 -7.00 8.45
N GLN A 55 18.63 -7.41 7.19
CA GLN A 55 19.66 -8.16 6.45
C GLN A 55 20.87 -7.31 6.09
N GLY A 56 20.70 -6.04 5.71
CA GLY A 56 21.80 -5.12 5.43
C GLY A 56 22.49 -4.54 6.67
N LYS A 57 22.19 -5.06 7.87
CA LYS A 57 22.82 -4.69 9.15
C LYS A 57 23.77 -5.77 9.69
N GLN A 58 23.96 -6.86 8.93
CA GLN A 58 25.08 -7.79 9.08
C GLN A 58 26.26 -7.31 8.25
#